data_AF-A0A158ECF0-F1
#
_entry.id   AF-A0A158ECF0-F1
#
_cell.length_a   1.000
_cell.length_b   1.000
_cell.length_c   1.000
_cell.angle_alpha   90.00
_cell.angle_beta   90.00
_cell.angle_gamma   90.00
#
_symmetry.space_group_name_H-M   'P 1'
#
loop_
_entity.id
_entity.type
_entity.pdbx_description
1 polymer ?
#
loop_
_entity_poly.entity_id
_entity_poly.type
_entity_poly.pdbx_seq_one_letter_code
_entity_poly.pdbx_strand_id
1 'polypeptide(L)'
;MAAHLRDDERPLSSWTTRCVNCHVGTSKAPAFAPPLTRESLLAETSRRGGPISHYDATAFCRAVKDGVDPAGVLLRKSMPRYQIADAECMALWRFVVHR
;
A
#
# COMPACT_ATOMS: atom_id res chain seq x y z
N MET A 1 13.75 -3.52 5.94
CA MET A 1 13.20 -3.56 4.57
C MET A 1 13.72 -2.37 3.80
N ALA A 2 14.34 -2.60 2.64
CA ALA A 2 14.67 -1.51 1.71
C ALA A 2 13.44 -1.18 0.87
N ALA A 3 13.34 0.07 0.41
CA ALA A 3 12.31 0.46 -0.56
C ALA A 3 12.84 1.52 -1.52
N HIS A 4 12.27 1.57 -2.70
CA HIS A 4 12.65 2.49 -3.77
C HIS A 4 11.40 3.03 -4.46
N LEU A 5 11.52 4.14 -5.18
CA LEU A 5 10.39 4.66 -5.97
C LEU A 5 10.40 4.01 -7.35
N ARG A 6 9.23 3.92 -7.98
CA ARG A 6 9.17 3.45 -9.36
C ARG A 6 10.05 4.33 -10.26
N ASP A 7 10.90 3.67 -11.06
CA ASP A 7 11.88 4.30 -11.96
C ASP A 7 13.03 5.04 -11.23
N ASP A 8 13.27 4.74 -9.95
CA ASP A 8 14.42 5.24 -9.19
C ASP A 8 14.90 4.15 -8.22
N GLU A 9 15.91 3.40 -8.62
CA GLU A 9 16.45 2.25 -7.88
C GLU A 9 17.26 2.64 -6.64
N ARG A 10 17.40 3.94 -6.33
CA ARG A 10 18.10 4.37 -5.12
C ARG A 10 17.28 3.99 -3.89
N PRO A 11 17.88 3.29 -2.92
CA PRO A 11 17.19 2.96 -1.69
C PRO A 11 16.83 4.24 -0.93
N LEU A 12 15.57 4.33 -0.53
CA LEU A 12 15.07 5.38 0.36
C LEU A 12 15.46 5.08 1.80
N SER A 13 15.53 6.12 2.63
CA SER A 13 15.74 5.95 4.06
C SER A 13 14.55 5.24 4.72
N SER A 14 14.83 4.36 5.68
CA SER A 14 13.80 3.61 6.40
C SER A 14 12.86 4.50 7.22
N TRP A 15 13.30 5.71 7.60
CA TRP A 15 12.46 6.69 8.27
C TRP A 15 11.42 7.32 7.32
N THR A 16 11.81 7.65 6.08
CA THR A 16 10.92 8.26 5.09
C THR A 16 9.86 7.27 4.60
N THR A 17 10.20 5.98 4.53
CA THR A 17 9.34 4.92 3.99
C THR A 17 8.42 4.28 5.03
N ARG A 18 8.19 4.90 6.18
CA ARG A 18 7.21 4.37 7.14
C ARG A 18 5.81 4.60 6.59
N CYS A 19 4.98 3.56 6.54
CA CYS A 19 3.61 3.62 5.98
C CYS A 19 2.80 4.80 6.56
N VAL A 20 2.93 5.03 7.87
CA VAL A 20 2.21 6.09 8.59
C VAL A 20 2.51 7.50 8.09
N ASN A 21 3.68 7.73 7.47
CA ASN A 21 4.04 9.05 6.96
C ASN A 21 3.13 9.51 5.81
N CYS A 22 2.50 8.58 5.08
CA CYS A 22 1.62 8.88 3.96
C CYS A 22 0.16 8.52 4.24
N HIS A 23 -0.09 7.45 4.98
CA HIS A 23 -1.41 6.86 5.14
C HIS A 23 -2.16 7.37 6.39
N VAL A 24 -1.55 8.20 7.22
CA VAL A 24 -2.19 8.80 8.40
C VAL A 24 -2.32 10.31 8.19
N GLY A 25 -3.56 10.80 8.28
CA GLY A 25 -3.86 12.23 8.32
C GLY A 25 -3.62 12.80 9.71
N THR A 26 -3.49 14.11 9.81
CA THR A 26 -3.42 14.83 11.08
C THR A 26 -4.66 15.71 11.26
N SER A 27 -4.83 16.30 12.44
CA SER A 27 -5.89 17.30 12.65
C SER A 27 -5.78 18.52 11.74
N LYS A 28 -4.59 18.76 11.15
CA LYS A 28 -4.30 19.94 10.33
C LYS A 28 -4.30 19.65 8.83
N ALA A 29 -4.17 18.38 8.42
CA ALA A 29 -4.05 18.03 7.00
C ALA A 29 -4.54 16.59 6.73
N PRO A 30 -5.23 16.35 5.60
CA PRO A 30 -5.60 15.01 5.18
C PRO A 30 -4.37 14.14 4.90
N ALA A 31 -4.56 12.83 4.92
CA ALA A 31 -3.52 11.88 4.52
C ALA A 31 -3.13 12.10 3.05
N PHE A 32 -1.85 11.89 2.74
CA PHE A 32 -1.35 11.96 1.36
C PHE A 32 -1.79 10.75 0.53
N ALA A 33 -2.01 9.61 1.17
CA ALA A 33 -2.46 8.36 0.57
C ALA A 33 -3.75 7.86 1.24
N PRO A 34 -4.52 6.97 0.59
CA PRO A 34 -5.72 6.37 1.19
C PRO A 34 -5.41 5.74 2.55
N PRO A 35 -6.33 5.77 3.53
CA PRO A 35 -6.08 5.17 4.84
C PRO A 35 -5.83 3.66 4.72
N LEU A 36 -5.03 3.11 5.63
CA LEU A 36 -4.79 1.68 5.76
C LEU A 36 -5.62 1.13 6.93
N THR A 37 -6.94 1.15 6.79
CA THR A 37 -7.87 0.54 7.75
C THR A 37 -8.47 -0.72 7.17
N ARG A 38 -9.09 -1.52 8.03
CA ARG A 38 -9.82 -2.71 7.61
C ARG A 38 -10.88 -2.37 6.55
N GLU A 39 -11.63 -1.29 6.77
CA GLU A 39 -12.71 -0.87 5.89
C GLU A 39 -12.17 -0.45 4.53
N SER A 40 -11.10 0.35 4.48
CA SER A 40 -10.56 0.84 3.20
C SER A 40 -9.91 -0.25 2.35
N LEU A 41 -9.39 -1.31 2.97
CA LEU A 41 -8.76 -2.42 2.28
C LEU A 41 -9.77 -3.48 1.84
N LEU A 42 -10.72 -3.83 2.71
CA LEU A 42 -11.67 -4.92 2.46
C LEU A 42 -12.94 -4.46 1.75
N ALA A 43 -13.23 -3.15 1.71
CA ALA A 43 -14.38 -2.65 0.98
C ALA A 43 -14.23 -2.92 -0.52
N GLU A 44 -15.35 -3.33 -1.12
CA GLU A 44 -15.48 -3.46 -2.57
C GLU A 44 -15.30 -2.09 -3.23
N THR A 45 -14.26 -1.98 -4.06
CA THR A 45 -14.05 -0.83 -4.94
C THR A 45 -14.53 -1.19 -6.33
N SER A 46 -15.57 -0.48 -6.78
CA SER A 46 -15.95 -0.44 -8.19
C SER A 46 -15.37 0.84 -8.81
N ARG A 47 -14.70 0.69 -9.95
CA ARG A 47 -14.39 1.83 -10.83
C ARG A 47 -15.41 1.82 -11.96
N ARG A 48 -15.77 2.99 -12.49
CA ARG A 48 -16.77 3.16 -13.57
C ARG A 48 -16.61 2.11 -14.67
N GLY A 49 -17.46 1.08 -14.64
CA GLY A 49 -17.52 -0.02 -15.63
C GLY A 49 -16.48 -1.14 -15.47
N GLY A 50 -15.62 -1.10 -14.45
CA GLY A 50 -14.64 -2.15 -14.15
C GLY A 50 -15.18 -3.19 -13.16
N PRO A 51 -14.58 -4.40 -13.12
CA PRO A 51 -14.94 -5.41 -12.14
C PRO A 51 -14.69 -4.91 -10.72
N ILE A 52 -15.53 -5.34 -9.79
CA ILE A 52 -15.34 -5.09 -8.36
C ILE A 52 -14.01 -5.70 -7.94
N SER A 53 -13.22 -4.93 -7.20
CA SER A 53 -11.94 -5.38 -6.66
C SER A 53 -11.83 -4.97 -5.21
N HIS A 54 -11.26 -5.85 -4.38
CA HIS A 54 -10.94 -5.60 -2.98
C HIS A 54 -9.54 -6.15 -2.70
N TYR A 55 -8.91 -5.68 -1.63
CA TYR A 55 -7.65 -6.29 -1.21
C TYR A 55 -7.90 -7.62 -0.50
N ASP A 56 -7.20 -8.65 -0.95
CA ASP A 56 -6.83 -9.80 -0.13
C ASP A 56 -5.33 -9.73 0.22
N ALA A 57 -4.82 -10.74 0.93
CA ALA A 57 -3.40 -10.80 1.31
C ALA A 57 -2.46 -10.77 0.09
N THR A 58 -2.84 -11.45 -0.99
CA THR A 58 -2.05 -11.56 -2.23
C THR A 58 -1.97 -10.22 -2.95
N ALA A 59 -3.12 -9.58 -3.16
CA ALA A 59 -3.22 -8.28 -3.80
C ALA A 59 -2.58 -7.17 -2.96
N PHE A 60 -2.67 -7.25 -1.63
CA PHE A 60 -1.95 -6.35 -0.72
C PHE A 60 -0.43 -6.50 -0.89
N CYS A 61 0.08 -7.74 -0.89
CA CYS A 61 1.50 -7.96 -1.09
C CYS A 61 2.00 -7.54 -2.47
N ARG A 62 1.19 -7.74 -3.52
CA ARG A 62 1.48 -7.19 -4.85
C ARG A 62 1.53 -5.65 -4.85
N ALA A 63 0.62 -5.00 -4.14
CA ALA A 63 0.63 -3.54 -4.03
C ALA A 63 1.87 -3.02 -3.29
N VAL A 64 2.31 -3.71 -2.23
CA VAL A 64 3.49 -3.34 -1.45
C VAL A 64 4.80 -3.60 -2.20
N LYS A 65 4.90 -4.72 -2.92
CA LYS A 65 6.11 -5.13 -3.64
C LYS A 65 6.25 -4.45 -4.99
N ASP A 66 5.17 -4.46 -5.77
CA ASP A 66 5.21 -4.10 -7.19
C ASP A 66 4.55 -2.75 -7.48
N GLY A 67 3.80 -2.21 -6.50
CA GLY A 67 3.04 -0.99 -6.67
C GLY A 67 1.84 -1.18 -7.59
N VAL A 68 1.17 -2.34 -7.54
CA VAL A 68 -0.01 -2.66 -8.35
C VAL A 68 -1.19 -3.02 -7.46
N ASP A 69 -2.28 -2.27 -7.58
CA ASP A 69 -3.50 -2.48 -6.78
C ASP A 69 -4.33 -3.69 -7.25
N PRO A 70 -5.40 -4.10 -6.55
CA PRO A 70 -6.17 -5.31 -6.88
C PRO A 70 -6.78 -5.30 -8.28
N ALA A 71 -7.09 -4.13 -8.82
CA ALA A 71 -7.63 -4.00 -10.18
C ALA A 71 -6.54 -4.02 -11.28
N GLY A 72 -5.27 -4.25 -10.90
CA GLY A 72 -4.15 -4.26 -11.83
C GLY A 72 -3.63 -2.87 -12.20
N VAL A 73 -4.07 -1.83 -11.48
CA VAL A 73 -3.64 -0.46 -11.77
C VAL A 73 -2.35 -0.14 -11.02
N LEU A 74 -1.41 0.49 -11.73
CA LEU A 74 -0.18 0.99 -11.13
C LEU A 74 -0.48 2.11 -10.14
N LEU A 75 0.01 1.96 -8.92
CA LEU A 75 -0.01 2.98 -7.89
C LEU A 75 0.83 4.19 -8.29
N ARG A 76 0.57 5.31 -7.61
CA ARG A 76 1.32 6.56 -7.81
C ARG A 76 2.81 6.31 -7.59
N LYS A 77 3.67 6.97 -8.39
CA LYS A 77 5.13 6.86 -8.29
C LYS A 77 5.67 7.14 -6.88
N SER A 78 4.96 7.97 -6.11
CA SER A 78 5.28 8.29 -4.71
C SER A 78 5.06 7.14 -3.72
N MET A 79 4.35 6.08 -4.10
CA MET A 79 4.22 4.87 -3.29
C MET A 79 5.50 4.05 -3.42
N PRO A 80 6.27 3.83 -2.33
CA PRO A 80 7.49 3.03 -2.40
C PRO A 80 7.19 1.57 -2.70
N ARG A 81 8.08 0.92 -3.45
CA ARG A 81 8.14 -0.53 -3.66
C ARG A 81 9.08 -1.15 -2.63
N TYR A 82 8.57 -2.06 -1.81
CA TYR A 82 9.32 -2.64 -0.70
C TYR A 82 9.94 -3.97 -1.10
N GLN A 83 11.23 -4.12 -0.80
CA GLN A 83 11.89 -5.42 -0.75
C GLN A 83 11.52 -6.05 0.59
N ILE A 84 10.52 -6.92 0.56
CA ILE A 84 9.92 -7.59 1.72
C ILE A 84 9.68 -9.07 1.41
N ALA A 85 10.02 -9.97 2.34
CA ALA A 85 9.75 -11.39 2.17
C ALA A 85 8.23 -11.68 2.23
N ASP A 86 7.77 -12.77 1.61
CA ASP A 86 6.33 -13.12 1.62
C ASP A 86 5.79 -13.26 3.05
N ALA A 87 6.52 -13.94 3.93
CA ALA A 87 6.12 -14.13 5.33
C ALA A 87 6.00 -12.81 6.10
N GLU A 88 6.92 -11.86 5.88
CA GLU A 88 6.87 -10.53 6.49
C GLU A 88 5.69 -9.72 5.94
N CYS A 89 5.42 -9.82 4.64
CA CYS A 89 4.29 -9.14 4.02
C CYS A 89 2.95 -9.69 4.53
N MET A 90 2.83 -11.00 4.71
CA MET A 90 1.65 -11.61 5.33
C MET A 90 1.45 -11.15 6.78
N ALA A 91 2.54 -11.01 7.56
CA ALA A 91 2.46 -10.46 8.90
C ALA A 91 1.99 -8.99 8.90
N LEU A 92 2.49 -8.19 7.96
CA LEU A 92 2.06 -6.81 7.76
C LEU A 92 0.58 -6.73 7.38
N TRP A 93 0.11 -7.57 6.45
CA TRP A 93 -1.30 -7.65 6.08
C TRP A 93 -2.18 -7.88 7.31
N ARG A 94 -1.87 -8.93 8.09
CA ARG A 94 -2.59 -9.25 9.34
C ARG A 94 -2.59 -8.07 10.30
N PHE A 95 -1.45 -7.44 10.51
CA PHE A 95 -1.35 -6.26 11.38
C PHE A 95 -2.29 -5.14 10.93
N VAL A 96 -2.31 -4.81 9.63
CA VAL A 96 -3.08 -3.68 9.11
C VAL A 96 -4.59 -3.94 9.12
N VAL A 97 -5.06 -5.15 8.80
CA VAL A 97 -6.50 -5.45 8.77
C VAL A 97 -7.14 -5.72 10.13
N HIS A 98 -6.33 -5.79 11.18
CA HIS A 98 -6.76 -5.93 12.57
C HIS A 98 -6.52 -4.67 13.41
N ARG A 99 -6.11 -3.57 12.77
CA ARG A 99 -5.83 -2.30 13.44
C ARG A 99 -7.04 -1.38 13.51
#